data_AF-A0A6A5KLP0-F1
#
_entry.id   AF-A0A6A5KLP0-F1
#
_cell.length_a   1.000
_cell.length_b   1.000
_cell.length_c   1.000
_cell.angle_alpha   90.00
_cell.angle_beta   90.00
_cell.angle_gamma   90.00
#
_symmetry.space_group_name_H-M   'P 1'
#
loop_
_entity.id
_entity.type
_entity.pdbx_description
1 polymer ?
#
loop_
_entity_poly.entity_id
_entity_poly.type
_entity_poly.pdbx_seq_one_letter_code
_entity_poly.pdbx_strand_id
1 'polypeptide(L)' 'MHVIIKASQRNFITDPDGWLGQSLYFNNLFSGKWGDKQEDSSYFIETDANFFQHILRYLCTGVLPVSYDRLAGHDFPHSG' A
#
# COMPACT_ATOMS: atom_id res chain seq x y z
N MET A 1 5.23 -15.32 -3.63
CA MET A 1 6.60 -14.73 -3.60
C MET A 1 6.54 -13.40 -2.88
N HIS A 2 7.34 -13.21 -1.82
CA HIS A 2 7.29 -11.96 -1.05
C HIS A 2 7.99 -10.80 -1.76
N VAL A 3 7.38 -9.62 -1.69
CA VAL A 3 7.94 -8.36 -2.18
C VAL A 3 8.04 -7.36 -1.02
N ILE A 4 9.03 -6.49 -1.09
CA ILE A 4 9.22 -5.40 -0.13
C ILE A 4 8.79 -4.10 -0.80
N ILE A 5 7.83 -3.41 -0.18
CA ILE A 5 7.39 -2.07 -0.57
C ILE A 5 7.84 -1.11 0.53
N LYS A 6 8.66 -0.12 0.17
CA LYS A 6 9.14 0.93 1.05
C LYS A 6 8.25 2.16 0.88
N ALA A 7 7.61 2.59 1.96
CA ALA A 7 6.97 3.89 2.07
C ALA A 7 7.90 4.85 2.83
N SER A 8 7.57 6.15 2.87
CA SER A 8 8.46 7.18 3.44
C SER A 8 8.96 6.88 4.85
N GLN A 9 8.18 6.17 5.68
CA GLN A 9 8.51 5.92 7.10
C GLN A 9 8.54 4.42 7.47
N ARG A 10 8.13 3.51 6.58
CA ARG A 10 7.93 2.09 6.92
C ARG A 10 8.08 1.17 5.71
N ASN A 11 8.61 -0.02 5.96
CA ASN A 11 8.69 -1.10 4.98
C ASN A 11 7.53 -2.09 5.19
N PHE A 12 6.95 -2.55 4.10
CA PHE A 12 5.87 -3.52 4.05
C PHE A 12 6.35 -4.76 3.32
N ILE A 13 6.24 -5.92 3.98
CA ILE A 13 6.45 -7.22 3.34
C ILE A 13 5.08 -7.76 2.99
N THR A 14 4.86 -8.09 1.72
CA THR A 14 3.56 -8.59 1.24
C THR A 14 3.75 -9.69 0.21
N ASP A 15 2.71 -10.49 0.02
CA ASP A 15 2.62 -11.43 -1.09
C ASP A 15 1.55 -10.92 -2.07
N PRO A 16 1.96 -10.46 -3.28
CA PRO A 16 1.03 -9.85 -4.22
C PRO A 16 0.13 -10.87 -4.92
N ASP A 17 0.42 -12.18 -4.87
CA ASP A 17 -0.29 -13.20 -5.65
C ASP A 17 -1.82 -13.17 -5.41
N GLY A 18 -2.23 -12.90 -4.16
CA GLY A 18 -3.64 -12.87 -3.77
C GLY A 18 -4.43 -11.60 -4.16
N TRP A 19 -3.76 -10.52 -4.58
CA TRP A 19 -4.42 -9.24 -4.86
C TRP A 19 -3.87 -8.49 -6.08
N LEU A 20 -2.83 -9.03 -6.72
CA LEU A 20 -2.38 -8.59 -8.04
C LEU A 20 -3.53 -8.76 -9.02
N GLY A 21 -3.82 -7.74 -9.82
CA GLY A 21 -5.05 -7.66 -10.63
C GLY A 21 -6.12 -6.74 -10.06
N GLN A 22 -6.15 -6.53 -8.74
CA GLN A 22 -7.13 -5.61 -8.10
C GLN A 22 -6.79 -4.13 -8.30
N SER A 23 -5.57 -3.83 -8.78
CA SER A 23 -5.12 -2.47 -9.03
C SER A 23 -4.23 -2.40 -10.27
N LEU A 24 -4.61 -1.54 -11.21
CA LEU A 24 -3.81 -1.25 -12.41
C LEU A 24 -2.43 -0.67 -12.05
N TYR A 25 -2.36 0.13 -10.98
CA TYR A 25 -1.10 0.70 -10.52
C TYR A 25 -0.10 -0.39 -10.13
N PHE A 26 -0.49 -1.31 -9.24
CA PHE A 26 0.41 -2.37 -8.80
C PHE A 26 0.72 -3.39 -9.90
N ASN A 27 -0.21 -3.63 -10.83
CA ASN A 27 0.07 -4.42 -12.03
C ASN A 27 1.21 -3.81 -12.85
N ASN A 28 1.18 -2.49 -13.07
CA ASN A 28 2.23 -1.81 -13.82
C ASN A 28 3.54 -1.71 -13.03
N LEU A 29 3.46 -1.41 -11.73
CA LEU A 29 4.61 -1.32 -10.83
C LEU A 29 5.40 -2.64 -10.81
N PHE A 30 4.71 -3.76 -10.62
CA PHE A 30 5.36 -5.08 -10.57
C PHE A 30 5.66 -5.68 -11.95
N SER A 31 5.08 -5.14 -13.03
CA SER A 31 5.43 -5.52 -14.41
C SER A 31 6.86 -5.13 -14.79
N GLY A 32 7.53 -4.27 -14.02
CA GLY A 32 8.90 -3.82 -14.31
C GLY A 32 9.01 -2.83 -15.47
N LYS A 33 7.90 -2.44 -16.10
CA LYS A 33 7.86 -1.53 -17.26
C LYS A 33 8.43 -0.14 -16.97
N TRP A 34 8.35 0.30 -15.73
CA TRP A 34 8.75 1.64 -15.30
C TRP A 34 10.17 1.68 -14.71
N GLY A 35 10.79 0.51 -14.45
CA GLY A 35 12.11 0.45 -13.85
C GLY A 35 12.16 0.83 -12.36
N ASP A 36 11.02 0.91 -11.66
CA ASP A 36 10.95 1.30 -10.23
C ASP A 36 11.49 0.24 -9.25
N LYS A 37 11.92 -0.92 -9.75
CA LYS A 37 12.49 -1.98 -8.92
C LYS A 37 13.93 -1.59 -8.56
N GLN A 38 14.18 -1.40 -7.27
CA GLN A 38 15.51 -1.07 -6.75
C GLN A 38 16.48 -2.26 -6.84
N GLU A 39 17.77 -2.00 -6.65
CA GLU A 39 18.83 -3.03 -6.68
C GLU A 39 18.59 -4.15 -5.65
N ASP A 40 18.02 -3.83 -4.49
CA ASP A 40 17.65 -4.79 -3.46
C ASP A 40 16.32 -5.52 -3.73
N SER A 41 15.78 -5.38 -4.95
CA SER A 41 14.48 -5.91 -5.38
C SER A 41 13.25 -5.35 -4.67
N SER A 42 13.39 -4.26 -3.91
CA SER A 42 12.26 -3.55 -3.32
C SER A 42 11.67 -2.48 -4.26
N TYR A 43 10.47 -2.00 -3.95
CA TYR A 43 9.83 -0.89 -4.63
C TYR A 43 9.66 0.28 -3.66
N PHE A 44 9.91 1.50 -4.10
CA PHE A 44 9.65 2.69 -3.29
C PHE A 44 8.39 3.41 -3.77
N ILE A 45 7.51 3.78 -2.83
CA ILE A 45 6.31 4.58 -3.10
C ILE A 45 6.35 5.77 -2.14
N GLU A 46 6.37 6.97 -2.70
CA GLU A 46 6.35 8.22 -1.93
C GLU A 46 4.95 8.46 -1.33
N THR A 47 4.69 7.84 -0.19
CA THR A 47 3.41 7.95 0.51
C THR A 47 3.60 7.81 2.01
N ASP A 48 2.61 8.31 2.78
CA ASP A 48 2.55 8.12 4.22
C ASP A 48 2.29 6.64 4.56
N ALA A 49 3.05 6.12 5.51
CA ALA A 49 3.01 4.71 5.85
C ALA A 49 1.65 4.26 6.42
N ASN A 50 0.95 5.12 7.16
CA ASN A 50 -0.32 4.75 7.77
C ASN A 50 -1.41 4.63 6.71
N PHE A 51 -1.49 5.61 5.81
CA PHE A 51 -2.41 5.54 4.66
C PHE A 51 -2.12 4.32 3.78
N PHE A 52 -0.84 4.05 3.49
CA PHE A 52 -0.48 2.89 2.69
C PHE A 52 -0.86 1.57 3.35
N GLN A 53 -0.71 1.46 4.67
CA GLN A 53 -1.13 0.27 5.42
C GLN A 53 -2.63 -0.03 5.23
N HIS A 54 -3.46 1.01 5.21
CA HIS A 54 -4.90 0.86 4.97
C HIS A 54 -5.21 0.39 3.55
N ILE A 55 -4.53 0.94 2.54
CA ILE A 55 -4.67 0.52 1.13
C ILE A 55 -4.24 -0.93 0.97
N LEU A 56 -3.05 -1.29 1.49
CA LEU A 56 -2.52 -2.64 1.37
C LEU A 56 -3.41 -3.65 2.08
N ARG A 57 -3.93 -3.31 3.27
CA ARG A 57 -4.89 -4.17 3.98
C ARG A 57 -6.16 -4.38 3.16
N TYR A 58 -6.71 -3.31 2.58
CA TYR A 58 -7.89 -3.41 1.71
C TYR A 58 -7.64 -4.32 0.51
N LEU A 59 -6.50 -4.20 -0.16
CA LEU A 59 -6.15 -5.06 -1.29
C LEU A 59 -6.04 -6.53 -0.88
N CYS A 60 -5.40 -6.82 0.26
CA CYS A 60 -5.23 -8.19 0.73
C CYS A 60 -6.53 -8.85 1.21
N THR A 61 -7.45 -8.09 1.83
CA THR A 61 -8.65 -8.67 2.47
C THR A 61 -9.95 -8.44 1.68
N GLY A 62 -9.96 -7.48 0.74
CA GLY A 62 -11.18 -6.96 0.12
C GLY A 62 -12.09 -6.17 1.06
N VAL A 63 -11.69 -5.97 2.32
CA VAL A 63 -12.51 -5.29 3.34
C VAL A 63 -11.97 -3.89 3.56
N LEU A 64 -12.78 -2.88 3.22
CA LEU A 64 -12.44 -1.49 3.51
C LEU A 64 -12.21 -1.35 5.03
N PRO A 65 -11.13 -0.70 5.46
CA PRO A 65 -10.96 -0.38 6.88
C PRO A 65 -12.09 0.56 7.28
N VAL A 66 -13.15 -0.01 7.86
CA VAL A 66 -14.27 0.72 8.45
C VAL A 66 -13.77 1.40 9.71
N SER A 67 -13.20 2.58 9.51
CA SER A 67 -13.37 3.77 10.35
C SER A 67 -13.78 4.94 9.45
N TYR A 68 -14.59 4.67 8.43
CA TYR A 68 -15.26 5.71 7.67
C TYR A 68 -16.58 6.00 8.39
N ASP A 69 -16.55 6.95 9.31
CA ASP A 69 -17.79 7.53 9.81
C ASP A 69 -18.29 8.52 8.77
N ARG A 70 -19.40 8.17 8.10
CA ARG A 70 -19.99 8.98 7.04
C ARG A 70 -20.49 10.34 7.54
N LEU A 71 -20.67 10.49 8.86
CA LEU A 71 -21.11 11.72 9.51
C LEU A 71 -19.92 12.55 10.04
N ALA A 72 -18.82 11.93 10.47
CA ALA A 72 -17.68 12.61 11.10
C ALA A 72 -16.47 12.85 10.18
N GLY A 73 -16.35 12.16 9.03
CA GLY A 73 -15.16 12.26 8.17
C GLY A 73 -13.92 11.63 8.81
N HIS A 74 -12.72 11.99 8.34
CA HIS A 74 -11.46 11.54 8.96
C HIS A 74 -11.21 12.32 10.26
N ASP A 75 -11.36 11.67 11.42
CA ASP A 75 -10.84 12.21 12.67
C ASP A 75 -9.33 11.94 12.72
N PHE A 76 -8.53 12.97 12.43
CA PHE A 76 -7.12 12.98 12.80
C PHE A 76 -7.05 13.49 14.24
N PRO A 77 -6.71 12.66 15.24
CA PRO A 77 -6.40 13.19 16.55
C PRO A 77 -5.17 14.09 16.42
N HIS A 78 -5.38 15.39 16.61
CA HIS A 78 -4.32 16.35 16.81
C HIS A 78 -3.69 16.02 18.17
N SER A 79 -2.57 15.30 18.16
CA SER A 79 -1.72 15.23 19.34
C SER A 79 -1.12 16.61 19.57
N GLY A 80 -1.59 17.30 20.61
CA GLY A 80 -0.95 18.47 21.21
C GLY A 80 0.20 18.09 22.13
#